data_AF-A0A967SXA7-F1
#
_entry.id   AF-A0A967SXA7-F1
#
_cell.length_a   1.000
_cell.length_b   1.000
_cell.length_c   1.000
_cell.angle_alpha   90.00
_cell.angle_beta   90.00
_cell.angle_gamma   90.00
#
_symmetry.space_group_name_H-M   'P 1'
#
loop_
_entity.id
_entity.type
_entity.pdbx_description
1 polymer ?
#
loop_
_entity_poly.entity_id
_entity_poly.type
_entity_poly.pdbx_seq_one_letter_code
_entity_poly.pdbx_strand_id
1 'polypeptide(L)'
;IGPVAIISILIATGVSGVAEQGSEQYIAIVLGIALMVGVTQFLMGLSRLGFLMNFLSNPVLSGFTSAAAFIIGFSQAGNLLGIDLEGSKYVIVVIADIYQNIGQIHLPTFALGLGSLAFILIIQKI
;
A
#
# COMPACT_ATOMS: atom_id res chain seq x y z
N ILE A 1 -11.53 -2.00 12.52
CA ILE A 1 -10.86 -1.43 11.33
C ILE A 1 -9.53 -2.16 11.20
N GLY A 2 -9.30 -2.89 10.11
CA GLY A 2 -8.03 -3.58 9.85
C GLY A 2 -6.97 -2.65 9.24
N PRO A 3 -5.74 -3.11 9.03
CA PRO A 3 -4.70 -2.32 8.38
C PRO A 3 -5.09 -2.00 6.93
N VAL A 4 -5.08 -0.72 6.57
CA VAL A 4 -5.33 -0.27 5.19
C VAL A 4 -3.99 -0.21 4.47
N ALA A 5 -3.84 -0.92 3.35
CA ALA A 5 -2.58 -1.07 2.62
C ALA A 5 -1.85 0.26 2.37
N ILE A 6 -2.59 1.31 1.99
CA ILE A 6 -2.03 2.65 1.73
C ILE A 6 -1.40 3.25 3.00
N ILE A 7 -2.05 3.11 4.15
CA ILE A 7 -1.55 3.63 5.42
C ILE A 7 -0.27 2.88 5.81
N SER A 8 -0.25 1.55 5.64
CA SER A 8 0.95 0.74 5.86
C SER A 8 2.11 1.21 4.98
N ILE A 9 1.86 1.42 3.69
CA ILE A 9 2.84 1.91 2.72
C ILE A 9 3.32 3.32 3.09
N LEU A 10 2.42 4.22 3.55
CA LEU A 10 2.77 5.58 3.97
C LEU A 10 3.67 5.59 5.20
N ILE A 11 3.31 4.82 6.24
CA ILE A 11 4.11 4.67 7.45
C ILE A 11 5.48 4.07 7.10
N ALA A 12 5.49 2.98 6.32
CA ALA A 12 6.71 2.29 5.94
C ALA A 12 7.74 3.28 5.39
N THR A 13 7.42 4.04 4.35
CA THR A 13 8.44 4.95 3.79
C THR A 13 8.61 6.25 4.56
N GLY A 14 7.56 6.74 5.22
CA GLY A 14 7.65 7.96 6.01
C GLY A 14 8.61 7.80 7.18
N VAL A 15 8.61 6.62 7.80
CA VAL A 15 9.49 6.30 8.93
C VAL A 15 10.82 5.70 8.47
N SER A 16 10.87 4.99 7.34
CA SER A 16 12.14 4.43 6.80
C SER A 16 13.20 5.48 6.49
N GLY A 17 12.81 6.74 6.26
CA GLY A 17 13.77 7.84 6.09
C GLY A 17 14.43 8.31 7.40
N VAL A 18 13.93 7.86 8.56
CA VAL A 18 14.35 8.33 9.89
C VAL A 18 14.85 7.17 10.77
N ALA A 19 14.31 5.96 10.58
CA ALA A 19 14.73 4.76 11.29
C ALA A 19 14.63 3.54 10.37
N GLU A 20 15.56 2.59 10.53
CA GLU A 20 15.59 1.36 9.75
C GLU A 20 14.36 0.48 10.04
N GLN A 21 13.73 -0.06 9.00
CA GLN A 21 12.53 -0.90 9.17
C GLN A 21 12.81 -2.09 10.08
N GLY A 22 11.94 -2.32 11.05
CA GLY A 22 12.06 -3.43 12.01
C GLY A 22 12.99 -3.16 13.20
N SER A 23 13.73 -2.05 13.22
CA SER A 23 14.49 -1.62 14.40
C SER A 23 13.56 -1.25 15.56
N GLU A 24 14.07 -1.34 16.80
CA GLU A 24 13.32 -0.90 17.99
C GLU A 24 12.87 0.57 17.88
N GLN A 25 13.74 1.42 17.32
CA GLN A 25 13.47 2.83 17.09
C GLN A 25 12.33 3.02 16.07
N TYR A 26 12.32 2.26 14.98
CA TYR A 26 11.24 2.29 13.99
C TYR A 26 9.90 1.94 14.63
N ILE A 27 9.85 0.85 15.41
CA ILE A 27 8.63 0.41 16.09
C ILE A 27 8.15 1.50 17.08
N ALA A 28 9.05 2.08 17.86
CA ALA A 28 8.72 3.16 18.79
C ALA A 28 8.13 4.39 18.06
N ILE A 29 8.70 4.80 16.92
CA ILE A 29 8.19 5.91 16.12
C ILE A 29 6.81 5.58 15.54
N VAL A 30 6.62 4.38 14.96
CA VAL A 30 5.33 3.95 14.41
C VAL A 30 4.24 3.96 15.48
N LEU A 31 4.53 3.45 16.68
CA LEU A 31 3.59 3.45 17.80
C LEU A 31 3.28 4.88 18.27
N GLY A 32 4.29 5.75 18.33
CA GLY A 32 4.11 7.17 18.65
C GLY A 32 3.19 7.88 17.65
N ILE A 33 3.42 7.69 16.35
CA ILE A 33 2.57 8.25 15.29
C ILE A 33 1.14 7.70 15.41
N ALA A 34 0.97 6.39 15.62
CA ALA A 34 -0.35 5.78 15.78
C ALA A 34 -1.13 6.39 16.95
N LEU A 35 -0.47 6.63 18.09
CA LEU A 35 -1.06 7.28 19.24
C LEU A 35 -1.43 8.75 18.94
N MET A 36 -0.53 9.51 18.33
CA MET A 36 -0.80 10.92 17.97
C MET A 36 -1.98 11.05 17.00
N VAL A 37 -2.07 10.17 16.00
CA VAL A 37 -3.20 10.12 15.06
C VAL A 37 -4.48 9.76 15.80
N GLY A 38 -4.46 8.77 16.70
CA GLY A 38 -5.62 8.39 17.52
C GLY A 38 -6.12 9.52 18.40
N VAL A 39 -5.22 10.23 19.09
CA VAL A 39 -5.57 11.40 19.91
C VAL A 39 -6.16 12.51 19.05
N THR A 40 -5.55 12.80 17.89
CA THR A 40 -6.05 13.82 16.96
C THR A 40 -7.45 13.46 16.44
N GLN A 41 -7.68 12.20 16.06
CA GLN A 41 -8.99 11.71 15.63
C GLN A 41 -10.03 11.78 16.74
N PHE A 42 -9.66 11.43 17.97
CA PHE A 42 -10.53 11.53 19.14
C PHE A 42 -10.94 12.99 19.41
N LEU A 43 -9.99 13.92 19.39
CA LEU A 43 -10.24 15.35 19.55
C LEU A 43 -11.10 15.93 18.43
N MET A 44 -10.88 15.50 17.18
CA MET A 44 -11.72 15.87 16.04
C MET A 44 -13.15 15.33 16.20
N GLY A 45 -13.31 14.11 16.71
CA GLY A 45 -14.60 13.50 17.02
C GLY A 45 -15.36 14.27 18.11
N LEU A 46 -14.67 14.65 19.20
CA LEU A 46 -15.23 15.49 20.26
C LEU A 46 -15.67 16.86 19.75
N SER A 47 -14.84 17.47 18.91
CA SER A 47 -15.12 18.77 18.27
C SER A 47 -16.14 18.67 17.13
N ARG A 48 -16.68 17.47 16.84
CA ARG A 48 -17.62 17.18 15.75
C ARG A 48 -17.13 17.63 14.37
N LEU A 49 -15.80 17.64 14.17
CA LEU A 49 -15.17 18.04 12.91
C LEU A 49 -15.36 17.04 11.77
N GLY A 50 -16.17 16.00 11.96
CA GLY A 50 -16.53 15.05 10.90
C GLY A 50 -17.20 15.72 9.69
N PHE A 51 -17.79 16.91 9.85
CA PHE A 51 -18.32 17.69 8.74
C PHE A 51 -17.24 18.10 7.72
N LEU A 52 -15.95 18.13 8.11
CA LEU A 52 -14.84 18.42 7.20
C LEU A 52 -14.73 17.40 6.07
N MET A 53 -15.16 16.16 6.29
CA MET A 53 -15.18 15.13 5.25
C MET A 53 -16.11 15.50 4.09
N ASN A 54 -17.14 16.34 4.32
CA ASN A 54 -18.05 16.80 3.27
C ASN A 54 -17.42 17.83 2.33
N PHE A 55 -16.25 18.39 2.66
CA PHE A 55 -15.51 19.29 1.77
C PHE A 55 -14.57 18.53 0.82
N LEU A 56 -14.37 17.23 1.02
CA LEU A 56 -13.65 16.39 0.06
C LEU A 56 -14.59 16.04 -1.09
N SER A 57 -14.27 16.54 -2.27
CA SER A 57 -15.08 16.30 -3.45
C SER A 57 -14.98 14.83 -3.90
N ASN A 58 -16.06 14.29 -4.47
CA ASN A 58 -16.07 12.94 -5.04
C ASN A 58 -14.92 12.69 -6.05
N PRO A 59 -14.53 13.64 -6.92
CA PRO A 59 -13.37 13.47 -7.80
C PRO A 59 -12.05 13.28 -7.06
N VAL A 60 -11.84 13.97 -5.92
CA VAL A 60 -10.61 13.83 -5.12
C VAL A 60 -10.52 12.45 -4.49
N LEU A 61 -11.63 11.97 -3.90
CA LEU A 61 -11.70 10.63 -3.30
C LEU A 61 -11.51 9.53 -4.35
N SER A 62 -12.16 9.67 -5.51
CA SER A 62 -12.02 8.73 -6.63
C SER A 62 -10.60 8.71 -7.19
N GLY A 63 -10.00 9.88 -7.40
CA GLY A 63 -8.61 10.00 -7.86
C GLY A 63 -7.61 9.39 -6.89
N PHE A 64 -7.76 9.68 -5.58
CA PHE A 64 -6.92 9.08 -4.53
C PHE A 64 -7.04 7.56 -4.48
N THR A 65 -8.27 7.03 -4.51
CA THR A 65 -8.52 5.59 -4.47
C THR A 65 -7.98 4.88 -5.71
N SER A 66 -8.12 5.50 -6.89
CA SER A 66 -7.58 4.96 -8.15
C SER A 66 -6.06 4.92 -8.14
N ALA A 67 -5.40 6.00 -7.71
CA ALA A 67 -3.95 6.05 -7.57
C ALA A 67 -3.42 4.99 -6.58
N ALA A 68 -4.11 4.84 -5.45
CA ALA A 68 -3.80 3.81 -4.48
C ALA A 68 -3.92 2.38 -5.05
N ALA A 69 -4.98 2.10 -5.83
CA ALA A 69 -5.14 0.80 -6.48
C ALA A 69 -3.97 0.49 -7.43
N PHE A 70 -3.49 1.49 -8.19
CA PHE A 70 -2.29 1.33 -9.01
C PHE A 70 -1.05 1.04 -8.16
N ILE A 71 -0.78 1.83 -7.12
CA ILE A 71 0.40 1.64 -6.25
C ILE A 71 0.41 0.24 -5.64
N ILE A 72 -0.73 -0.23 -5.11
CA ILE A 72 -0.87 -1.56 -4.53
C ILE A 72 -0.70 -2.65 -5.60
N GLY A 73 -1.31 -2.48 -6.77
CA GLY A 73 -1.19 -3.45 -7.85
C GLY A 73 0.26 -3.62 -8.31
N PHE A 74 0.97 -2.52 -8.53
CA PHE A 74 2.36 -2.54 -8.95
C PHE A 74 3.32 -3.00 -7.85
N SER A 75 3.07 -2.69 -6.57
CA SER A 75 3.90 -3.21 -5.47
C SER A 75 3.85 -4.73 -5.36
N GLN A 76 2.80 -5.37 -5.89
CA GLN A 76 2.67 -6.82 -5.93
C GLN A 76 3.20 -7.46 -7.22
N ALA A 77 3.61 -6.68 -8.22
CA ALA A 77 4.03 -7.20 -9.52
C ALA A 77 5.25 -8.13 -9.42
N GLY A 78 6.24 -7.81 -8.56
CA GLY A 78 7.40 -8.67 -8.33
C GLY A 78 7.02 -10.03 -7.77
N ASN A 79 6.13 -10.07 -6.77
CA ASN A 79 5.59 -11.31 -6.20
C ASN A 79 4.84 -12.15 -7.24
N LEU A 80 4.10 -11.50 -8.14
CA LEU A 80 3.36 -12.19 -9.20
C LEU A 80 4.31 -12.78 -10.26
N LEU A 81 5.31 -12.02 -10.68
CA LEU A 81 6.26 -12.44 -11.72
C LEU A 81 7.39 -13.34 -11.19
N GLY A 82 7.56 -13.41 -9.87
CA GLY A 82 8.65 -14.15 -9.22
C GLY A 82 10.02 -13.52 -9.44
N ILE A 83 10.07 -12.19 -9.57
CA ILE A 83 11.31 -11.41 -9.71
C ILE A 83 11.49 -10.55 -8.46
N ASP A 84 12.74 -10.41 -8.03
CA ASP A 84 13.07 -9.52 -6.92
C ASP A 84 13.09 -8.08 -7.43
N LEU A 85 12.12 -7.28 -6.98
CA LEU A 85 12.03 -5.86 -7.29
C LEU A 85 12.31 -5.11 -6.00
N GLU A 86 13.19 -4.12 -6.05
CA GLU A 86 13.30 -3.15 -4.96
C GLU A 86 11.93 -2.46 -4.84
N GLY A 87 11.21 -2.75 -3.74
CA GLY A 87 9.85 -2.31 -3.53
C GLY A 87 9.74 -0.79 -3.51
N SER A 88 9.46 -0.19 -4.66
CA SER A 88 9.36 1.26 -4.83
C SER A 88 7.90 1.73 -4.83
N LYS A 89 7.67 2.89 -4.20
CA LYS A 89 6.38 3.60 -4.29
C LYS A 89 6.11 4.18 -5.67
N TYR A 90 7.18 4.41 -6.42
CA TYR A 90 7.11 5.06 -7.71
C TYR A 90 6.82 4.01 -8.76
N VAL A 91 5.56 3.96 -9.22
CA VAL A 91 5.10 3.04 -10.26
C VAL A 91 6.01 3.04 -11.49
N ILE A 92 6.54 4.22 -11.86
CA ILE A 92 7.46 4.34 -13.00
C ILE A 92 8.78 3.58 -12.80
N VAL A 93 9.30 3.55 -11.58
CA VAL A 93 10.53 2.81 -11.24
C VAL A 93 10.25 1.31 -11.33
N VAL A 94 9.14 0.86 -10.74
CA VAL A 94 8.70 -0.54 -10.81
C VAL A 94 8.53 -1.01 -12.27
N ILE A 95 7.95 -0.20 -13.14
CA ILE A 95 7.81 -0.53 -14.58
C ILE A 95 9.17 -0.68 -15.25
N ALA A 96 10.12 0.23 -14.97
CA ALA A 96 11.46 0.16 -15.51
C ALA A 96 12.20 -1.11 -15.03
N ASP A 97 12.08 -1.45 -13.75
CA ASP A 97 12.72 -2.63 -13.17
C ASP A 97 12.15 -3.94 -13.72
N ILE A 98 10.83 -4.00 -13.93
CA ILE A 98 10.18 -5.15 -14.60
C ILE A 98 10.73 -5.32 -16.02
N TYR A 99 10.89 -4.21 -16.76
CA TYR A 99 11.41 -4.27 -18.13
C TYR A 99 12.85 -4.80 -18.17
N GLN A 100 13.69 -4.37 -17.23
CA GLN A 100 15.08 -4.84 -17.12
C GLN A 100 15.16 -6.32 -16.69
N ASN A 101 14.25 -6.79 -15.86
CA ASN A 101 14.26 -8.14 -15.28
C ASN A 101 13.28 -9.11 -15.96
N ILE A 102 12.73 -8.76 -17.13
CA ILE A 102 11.72 -9.59 -17.82
C ILE A 102 12.23 -11.00 -18.16
N GLY A 103 13.55 -11.16 -18.34
CA GLY A 103 14.18 -12.46 -18.59
C GLY A 103 14.32 -13.35 -17.35
N GLN A 104 14.08 -12.81 -16.15
CA GLN A 104 14.22 -13.53 -14.88
C GLN A 104 12.88 -14.04 -14.33
N ILE A 105 11.79 -13.93 -15.09
CA ILE A 105 10.45 -14.35 -14.66
C ILE A 105 10.47 -15.84 -14.27
N HIS A 106 10.05 -16.12 -13.03
CA HIS A 106 9.93 -17.47 -12.53
C HIS A 106 8.56 -18.06 -12.90
N LEU A 107 8.52 -18.79 -14.03
CA LEU A 107 7.30 -19.37 -14.61
C LEU A 107 6.39 -20.10 -13.61
N PRO A 108 6.91 -20.95 -12.68
CA PRO A 108 6.07 -21.61 -11.69
C PRO A 108 5.38 -20.63 -10.73
N THR A 109 6.09 -19.59 -10.27
CA THR A 109 5.53 -18.56 -9.39
C THR A 109 4.47 -17.76 -10.12
N PHE A 110 4.74 -17.42 -11.38
CA PHE A 110 3.78 -16.72 -12.23
C PHE A 110 2.50 -17.52 -12.47
N ALA A 111 2.61 -18.81 -12.75
CA ALA A 111 1.46 -19.69 -12.93
C ALA A 111 0.63 -19.80 -11.63
N LEU A 112 1.28 -19.93 -10.47
CA LEU A 112 0.59 -19.94 -9.17
C LEU A 112 -0.09 -18.61 -8.87
N GLY A 113 0.60 -17.49 -9.13
CA GLY A 113 0.07 -16.14 -8.98
C GLY A 113 -1.20 -15.94 -9.81
N LEU A 114 -1.14 -16.22 -11.11
CA LEU A 114 -2.30 -16.14 -12.00
C LEU A 114 -3.42 -17.10 -11.60
N GLY A 115 -3.08 -18.34 -11.22
CA GLY A 115 -4.04 -19.34 -10.75
C GLY A 115 -4.80 -18.87 -9.50
N SER A 116 -4.10 -18.29 -8.54
CA SER A 116 -4.71 -17.74 -7.31
C SER A 116 -5.61 -16.53 -7.60
N LEU A 117 -5.19 -15.63 -8.49
CA LEU A 117 -6.02 -14.50 -8.92
C LEU A 117 -7.30 -14.97 -9.61
N ALA A 118 -7.17 -15.92 -10.55
CA ALA A 118 -8.32 -16.50 -11.24
C ALA A 118 -9.28 -17.17 -10.25
N PHE A 119 -8.76 -17.93 -9.29
CA PHE A 119 -9.56 -18.60 -8.26
C PHE A 119 -10.35 -17.59 -7.40
N ILE A 120 -9.71 -16.52 -6.92
CA ILE A 120 -10.36 -15.47 -6.14
C ILE A 120 -11.47 -14.79 -6.95
N LEU A 121 -11.20 -14.44 -8.21
CA LEU A 121 -12.19 -13.77 -9.07
C LEU A 121 -13.38 -14.67 -9.41
N ILE A 122 -13.16 -15.97 -9.59
CA ILE A 122 -14.23 -16.94 -9.83
C ILE A 122 -15.11 -17.07 -8.59
N ILE A 123 -14.51 -17.25 -7.40
CA ILE A 123 -15.26 -17.40 -6.15
C ILE A 123 -16.05 -16.14 -5.82
N GLN A 124 -15.48 -14.95 -6.01
CA GLN A 124 -16.21 -13.70 -5.75
C GLN A 124 -17.43 -13.49 -6.67
N LYS A 125 -17.45 -14.17 -7.82
CA LYS A 125 -18.54 -14.07 -8.78
C LYS A 125 -19.65 -15.10 -8.54
N ILE A 126 -19.38 -16.15 -7.75
CA ILE A 126 -20.36 -17.17 -7.31
C ILE A 126 -21.08 -16.66 -6.08
#